data_AF-A0A2H1IRL4-F1
#
_entry.id   AF-A0A2H1IRL4-F1
#
_cell.length_a   1.000
_cell.length_b   1.000
_cell.length_c   1.000
_cell.angle_alpha   90.00
_cell.angle_beta   90.00
_cell.angle_gamma   90.00
#
_symmetry.space_group_name_H-M   'P 1'
#
loop_
_entity.id
_entity.type
_entity.pdbx_description
1 polymer ?
#
loop_
_entity_poly.entity_id
_entity_poly.type
_entity_poly.pdbx_seq_one_letter_code
_entity_poly.pdbx_strand_id
1 'polypeptide(L)'
;MSLWTDLAKTLARGGFSSLFLSDILGVYDIDNGNAEETNRGGVQFPLLDQLVAVPAMAAATKTLGFVATASVAYEQPYLLARTLTTLDHFTNGRVAWNIVTSYVDSTARNLGLEGQNPHDERYDRADEHMDVMYKLFEGSITPEALRADAEEDVFVDPEPVHDINHQSKFFTLPRQALAVPGPQGTPLLFQAGASKRGQEFALDHAEAIFFSGPTPQILRT
;
A
#
# COMPACT_ATOMS: atom_id res chain seq x y z
N MET A 1 6.53 -21.19 -0.39
CA MET A 1 5.27 -20.89 -1.10
C MET A 1 4.06 -21.59 -0.47
N SER A 2 4.10 -22.91 -0.23
CA SER A 2 2.97 -23.69 0.33
C SER A 2 2.37 -23.11 1.61
N LEU A 3 3.21 -22.72 2.58
CA LEU A 3 2.77 -22.10 3.84
C LEU A 3 1.75 -20.97 3.63
N TRP A 4 2.08 -19.99 2.78
CA TRP A 4 1.24 -18.82 2.51
C TRP A 4 -0.04 -19.20 1.76
N THR A 5 0.06 -20.06 0.75
CA THR A 5 -1.12 -20.50 -0.01
C THR A 5 -2.08 -21.34 0.82
N ASP A 6 -1.56 -22.14 1.76
CA ASP A 6 -2.38 -23.00 2.63
C ASP A 6 -3.01 -22.18 3.77
N LEU A 7 -2.33 -21.16 4.27
CA LEU A 7 -2.92 -20.15 5.16
C LEU A 7 -4.09 -19.44 4.46
N ALA A 8 -3.87 -18.91 3.25
CA ALA A 8 -4.91 -18.22 2.50
C ALA A 8 -6.13 -19.12 2.24
N LYS A 9 -5.92 -20.38 1.84
CA LYS A 9 -7.02 -21.36 1.69
C LYS A 9 -7.75 -21.61 3.00
N THR A 10 -7.02 -21.67 4.13
CA THR A 10 -7.60 -21.91 5.45
C THR A 10 -8.49 -20.75 5.87
N LEU A 11 -8.01 -19.51 5.72
CA LEU A 11 -8.78 -18.30 6.01
C LEU A 11 -10.02 -18.19 5.10
N ALA A 12 -9.85 -18.44 3.80
CA ALA A 12 -10.96 -18.44 2.85
C ALA A 12 -12.05 -19.47 3.22
N ARG A 13 -11.67 -20.70 3.58
CA ARG A 13 -12.61 -21.72 4.08
C ARG A 13 -13.27 -21.32 5.40
N GLY A 14 -12.56 -20.58 6.24
CA GLY A 14 -13.06 -20.07 7.52
C GLY A 14 -14.00 -18.87 7.39
N GLY A 15 -14.22 -18.34 6.19
CA GLY A 15 -15.09 -17.18 5.98
C GLY A 15 -14.48 -15.84 6.40
N PHE A 16 -13.14 -15.75 6.52
CA PHE A 16 -12.47 -14.48 6.81
C PHE A 16 -12.60 -13.52 5.63
N SER A 17 -12.86 -12.25 5.92
CA SER A 17 -12.95 -11.19 4.90
C SER A 17 -11.60 -10.94 4.24
N SER A 18 -10.53 -10.88 5.01
CA SER A 18 -9.20 -10.57 4.50
C SER A 18 -8.07 -11.15 5.36
N LEU A 19 -6.90 -11.29 4.75
CA LEU A 19 -5.62 -11.47 5.42
C LEU A 19 -4.91 -10.11 5.47
N PHE A 20 -4.62 -9.63 6.69
CA PHE A 20 -3.86 -8.40 6.90
C PHE A 20 -2.37 -8.72 7.02
N LEU A 21 -1.55 -8.13 6.15
CA LEU A 21 -0.12 -8.33 6.05
C LEU A 21 0.58 -7.04 6.52
N SER A 22 1.02 -7.01 7.78
CA SER A 22 1.85 -5.93 8.31
C SER A 22 3.25 -5.97 7.70
N ASP A 23 3.89 -4.81 7.57
CA ASP A 23 5.26 -4.73 7.05
C ASP A 23 6.11 -3.67 7.75
N ILE A 24 7.42 -3.91 7.78
CA ILE A 24 8.47 -2.96 8.17
C ILE A 24 9.64 -3.08 7.19
N LEU A 25 10.23 -1.95 6.82
CA LEU A 25 11.32 -1.90 5.83
C LEU A 25 12.72 -1.84 6.48
N GLY A 26 12.81 -2.17 7.78
CA GLY A 26 14.02 -2.04 8.58
C GLY A 26 14.02 -3.03 9.72
N VAL A 27 15.11 -3.04 10.48
CA VAL A 27 15.27 -3.88 11.68
C VAL A 27 15.20 -3.03 12.93
N TYR A 28 14.68 -3.60 14.01
CA TYR A 28 14.77 -2.96 15.32
C TYR A 28 16.20 -3.08 15.86
N ASP A 29 16.89 -1.94 15.99
CA ASP A 29 18.29 -1.87 16.43
C ASP A 29 18.52 -0.81 17.51
N ILE A 30 17.45 -0.40 18.21
CA ILE A 30 17.50 0.61 19.27
C ILE A 30 18.10 0.02 20.55
N ASP A 31 17.66 -1.18 20.95
CA ASP A 31 18.15 -1.82 22.17
C ASP A 31 19.63 -2.19 22.02
N ASN A 32 20.47 -1.73 22.95
CA ASN A 32 21.93 -1.88 22.90
C ASN A 32 22.61 -1.39 21.60
N GLY A 33 21.92 -0.56 20.80
CA GLY A 33 22.42 0.02 19.56
C GLY A 33 22.76 -0.98 18.45
N ASN A 34 22.18 -2.19 18.49
CA ASN A 34 22.37 -3.20 17.46
C ASN A 34 21.15 -4.14 17.33
N ALA A 35 21.13 -5.00 16.31
CA ALA A 35 20.00 -5.89 16.01
C ALA A 35 20.16 -7.33 16.57
N GLU A 36 21.08 -7.59 17.50
CA GLU A 36 21.37 -8.94 17.99
C GLU A 36 20.14 -9.62 18.60
N GLU A 37 19.42 -8.91 19.48
CA GLU A 37 18.21 -9.44 20.11
C GLU A 37 17.07 -9.62 19.11
N THR A 38 16.92 -8.68 18.17
CA THR A 38 15.97 -8.80 17.05
C THR A 38 16.24 -10.05 16.22
N ASN A 39 17.50 -10.30 15.91
CA ASN A 39 17.94 -11.46 15.12
C ASN A 39 17.74 -12.77 15.89
N ARG A 40 18.13 -12.82 17.17
CA ARG A 40 17.95 -14.00 18.03
C ARG A 40 16.48 -14.32 18.25
N GLY A 41 15.65 -13.30 18.46
CA GLY A 41 14.24 -13.44 18.80
C GLY A 41 13.31 -13.61 17.62
N GLY A 42 13.79 -13.40 16.39
CA GLY A 42 12.94 -13.39 15.20
C GLY A 42 11.92 -12.25 15.21
N VAL A 43 12.29 -11.09 15.77
CA VAL A 43 11.36 -9.97 16.01
C VAL A 43 11.13 -9.21 14.70
N GLN A 44 10.13 -9.65 13.93
CA GLN A 44 9.84 -9.13 12.58
C GLN A 44 11.05 -9.22 11.62
N PHE A 45 11.94 -10.18 11.85
CA PHE A 45 13.10 -10.46 11.01
C PHE A 45 13.43 -11.97 11.03
N PRO A 46 13.78 -12.61 9.89
CA PRO A 46 13.78 -12.06 8.54
C PRO A 46 12.36 -11.84 8.01
N LEU A 47 12.16 -10.82 7.18
CA LEU A 47 10.88 -10.44 6.61
C LEU A 47 10.94 -10.45 5.08
N LEU A 48 9.89 -11.00 4.45
CA LEU A 48 9.73 -11.00 3.00
C LEU A 48 8.86 -9.81 2.58
N ASP A 49 9.00 -9.38 1.33
CA ASP A 49 8.08 -8.42 0.72
C ASP A 49 6.67 -9.02 0.63
N GLN A 50 5.73 -8.37 1.31
CA GLN A 50 4.34 -8.83 1.39
C GLN A 50 3.57 -8.58 0.09
N LEU A 51 3.83 -7.49 -0.63
CA LEU A 51 3.17 -7.18 -1.90
C LEU A 51 3.50 -8.24 -2.96
N VAL A 52 4.75 -8.71 -2.97
CA VAL A 52 5.21 -9.78 -3.89
C VAL A 52 4.58 -11.13 -3.56
N ALA A 53 4.23 -11.39 -2.30
CA ALA A 53 3.61 -12.65 -1.88
C ALA A 53 2.11 -12.74 -2.21
N VAL A 54 1.42 -11.59 -2.31
CA VAL A 54 -0.05 -11.53 -2.51
C VAL A 54 -0.53 -12.32 -3.74
N PRO A 55 0.05 -12.21 -4.95
CA PRO A 55 -0.46 -12.92 -6.13
C PRO A 55 -0.52 -14.44 -5.95
N ALA A 56 0.48 -15.04 -5.28
CA ALA A 56 0.50 -16.48 -5.02
C ALA A 56 -0.67 -16.90 -4.11
N MET A 57 -0.97 -16.14 -3.06
CA MET A 57 -2.10 -16.39 -2.16
C MET A 57 -3.44 -16.11 -2.83
N ALA A 58 -3.51 -15.05 -3.64
CA ALA A 58 -4.71 -14.66 -4.38
C ALA A 58 -5.12 -15.72 -5.40
N ALA A 59 -4.16 -16.34 -6.09
CA ALA A 59 -4.42 -17.45 -7.01
C ALA A 59 -4.97 -18.70 -6.31
N ALA A 60 -4.65 -18.90 -5.04
CA ALA A 60 -5.09 -20.04 -4.24
C ALA A 60 -6.51 -19.89 -3.65
N THR A 61 -7.15 -18.72 -3.82
CA THR A 61 -8.44 -18.37 -3.20
C THR A 61 -9.35 -17.65 -4.19
N LYS A 62 -10.65 -17.56 -3.89
CA LYS A 62 -11.62 -16.81 -4.71
C LYS A 62 -12.28 -15.64 -3.98
N THR A 63 -12.29 -15.66 -2.65
CA THR A 63 -13.07 -14.73 -1.82
C THR A 63 -12.24 -13.91 -0.84
N LEU A 64 -11.05 -14.39 -0.45
CA LEU A 64 -10.23 -13.73 0.58
C LEU A 64 -9.64 -12.42 0.06
N GLY A 65 -9.83 -11.32 0.78
CA GLY A 65 -9.13 -10.05 0.55
C GLY A 65 -7.69 -10.06 1.08
N PHE A 66 -6.85 -9.15 0.59
CA PHE A 66 -5.46 -9.00 1.03
C PHE A 66 -5.19 -7.54 1.39
N VAL A 67 -5.07 -7.25 2.69
CA VAL A 67 -4.63 -5.92 3.13
C VAL A 67 -3.11 -5.93 3.20
N ALA A 68 -2.46 -5.28 2.25
CA ALA A 68 -1.00 -5.22 2.19
C ALA A 68 -0.51 -3.85 2.68
N THR A 69 0.47 -3.87 3.58
CA THR A 69 1.11 -2.65 4.07
C THR A 69 2.14 -2.17 3.06
N ALA A 70 2.07 -0.89 2.68
CA ALA A 70 3.11 -0.25 1.88
C ALA A 70 3.34 1.17 2.36
N SER A 71 4.61 1.58 2.45
CA SER A 71 4.95 2.87 3.04
C SER A 71 5.02 4.00 2.03
N VAL A 72 4.25 5.05 2.29
CA VAL A 72 4.32 6.30 1.52
C VAL A 72 5.61 7.07 1.77
N ALA A 73 6.36 6.79 2.83
CA ALA A 73 7.57 7.54 3.19
C ALA A 73 8.74 7.30 2.23
N TYR A 74 8.84 6.09 1.68
CA TYR A 74 10.01 5.67 0.91
C TYR A 74 9.67 5.22 -0.51
N GLU A 75 8.47 4.68 -0.73
CA GLU A 75 8.02 4.34 -2.07
C GLU A 75 7.78 5.61 -2.89
N GLN A 76 8.10 5.53 -4.18
CA GLN A 76 7.71 6.56 -5.14
C GLN A 76 6.26 6.32 -5.57
N PRO A 77 5.37 7.33 -5.53
CA PRO A 77 3.94 7.12 -5.78
C PRO A 77 3.67 6.51 -7.16
N TYR A 78 4.45 6.87 -8.19
CA TYR A 78 4.32 6.28 -9.53
C TYR A 78 4.52 4.76 -9.55
N LEU A 79 5.55 4.27 -8.85
CA LEU A 79 5.90 2.86 -8.82
C LEU A 79 4.92 2.08 -7.92
N LEU A 80 4.51 2.68 -6.81
CA LEU A 80 3.52 2.09 -5.92
C LEU A 80 2.15 2.00 -6.59
N ALA A 81 1.70 3.05 -7.29
CA ALA A 81 0.46 3.03 -8.05
C ALA A 81 0.44 1.88 -9.06
N ARG A 82 1.50 1.72 -9.85
CA ARG A 82 1.62 0.58 -10.78
C ARG A 82 1.52 -0.76 -10.06
N THR A 83 2.19 -0.90 -8.92
CA THR A 83 2.20 -2.15 -8.14
C THR A 83 0.80 -2.46 -7.60
N LEU A 84 0.13 -1.47 -7.01
CA LEU A 84 -1.21 -1.64 -6.47
C LEU A 84 -2.27 -1.89 -7.56
N THR A 85 -2.24 -1.18 -8.68
CA THR A 85 -3.11 -1.47 -9.84
C THR A 85 -2.85 -2.88 -10.38
N THR A 86 -1.59 -3.33 -10.41
CA THR A 86 -1.26 -4.70 -10.81
C THR A 86 -1.86 -5.72 -9.84
N LEU A 87 -1.71 -5.51 -8.53
CA LEU A 87 -2.32 -6.38 -7.53
C LEU A 87 -3.84 -6.35 -7.63
N ASP A 88 -4.45 -5.22 -7.96
CA ASP A 88 -5.88 -5.09 -8.11
C ASP A 88 -6.40 -5.98 -9.25
N HIS A 89 -5.76 -5.94 -10.42
CA HIS A 89 -6.01 -6.85 -11.54
C HIS A 89 -5.77 -8.31 -11.15
N PHE A 90 -4.61 -8.63 -10.59
CA PHE A 90 -4.21 -10.02 -10.29
C PHE A 90 -5.00 -10.66 -9.15
N THR A 91 -5.62 -9.84 -8.30
CA THR A 91 -6.50 -10.30 -7.23
C THR A 91 -7.97 -10.27 -7.64
N ASN A 92 -8.32 -9.72 -8.80
CA ASN A 92 -9.70 -9.41 -9.22
C ASN A 92 -10.43 -8.51 -8.21
N GLY A 93 -9.84 -7.37 -7.85
CA GLY A 93 -10.51 -6.41 -6.99
C GLY A 93 -10.48 -6.77 -5.50
N ARG A 94 -9.47 -7.51 -5.04
CA ARG A 94 -9.41 -8.02 -3.65
C ARG A 94 -8.20 -7.52 -2.86
N VAL A 95 -7.42 -6.59 -3.41
CA VAL A 95 -6.33 -5.96 -2.67
C VAL A 95 -6.84 -4.74 -1.93
N ALA A 96 -6.33 -4.55 -0.72
CA ALA A 96 -6.50 -3.35 0.09
C ALA A 96 -5.11 -2.85 0.50
N TRP A 97 -4.96 -1.56 0.66
CA TRP A 97 -3.68 -0.93 1.00
C TRP A 97 -3.72 -0.35 2.41
N ASN A 98 -2.88 -0.87 3.30
CA ASN A 98 -2.60 -0.24 4.58
C ASN A 98 -1.51 0.82 4.42
N ILE A 99 -1.92 2.09 4.48
CA ILE A 99 -1.07 3.26 4.27
C ILE A 99 -0.27 3.53 5.55
N VAL A 100 1.07 3.48 5.46
CA VAL A 100 1.95 3.76 6.62
C VAL A 100 3.04 4.78 6.29
N THR A 101 3.34 5.64 7.25
CA THR A 101 4.41 6.66 7.14
C THR A 101 5.79 6.15 7.59
N SER A 102 5.89 4.85 7.93
CA SER A 102 7.07 4.21 8.53
C SER A 102 7.52 4.87 9.85
N TYR A 103 8.27 4.11 10.66
CA TYR A 103 8.81 4.63 11.93
C TYR A 103 10.13 3.99 12.35
N VAL A 104 10.64 2.99 11.63
CA VAL A 104 11.92 2.34 11.95
C VAL A 104 13.07 3.11 11.30
N ASP A 105 13.97 3.68 12.11
CA ASP A 105 15.04 4.56 11.61
C ASP A 105 16.06 3.83 10.72
N SER A 106 16.32 2.55 11.02
CA SER A 106 17.22 1.70 10.21
C SER A 106 16.78 1.58 8.75
N THR A 107 15.48 1.78 8.44
CA THR A 107 15.01 1.89 7.06
C THR A 107 15.66 3.07 6.35
N ALA A 108 15.63 4.27 6.94
CA ALA A 108 16.19 5.46 6.33
C ALA A 108 17.70 5.29 6.07
N ARG A 109 18.44 4.77 7.07
CA ARG A 109 19.87 4.47 6.94
C ARG A 109 20.17 3.48 5.81
N ASN A 110 19.39 2.39 5.71
CA ASN A 110 19.60 1.38 4.66
C ASN A 110 19.21 1.87 3.25
N LEU A 111 18.34 2.88 3.16
CA LEU A 111 18.01 3.55 1.91
C LEU A 111 18.96 4.71 1.57
N GLY A 112 20.04 4.88 2.35
CA GLY A 112 21.07 5.90 2.12
C GLY A 112 20.66 7.31 2.54
N LEU A 113 19.64 7.44 3.39
CA LEU A 113 19.20 8.72 3.97
C LEU A 113 19.88 8.95 5.33
N GLU A 114 19.99 10.22 5.73
CA GLU A 114 20.59 10.60 7.02
C GLU A 114 19.74 10.19 8.23
N GLY A 115 18.43 10.06 8.03
CA GLY A 115 17.46 9.69 9.06
C GLY A 115 16.03 9.87 8.58
N GLN A 116 15.07 9.74 9.49
CA GLN A 116 13.66 9.98 9.18
C GLN A 116 13.31 11.47 9.13
N ASN A 117 12.37 11.81 8.25
CA ASN A 117 11.69 13.10 8.34
C ASN A 117 10.98 13.24 9.71
N PRO A 118 10.85 14.47 10.23
CA PRO A 118 10.06 14.74 11.43
C PRO A 118 8.65 14.15 11.33
N HIS A 119 8.09 13.73 12.47
CA HIS A 119 6.83 12.97 12.53
C HIS A 119 5.71 13.60 11.69
N ASP A 120 5.44 14.90 11.86
CA ASP A 120 4.34 15.58 11.18
C ASP A 120 4.64 15.81 9.69
N GLU A 121 5.89 16.12 9.32
CA GLU A 121 6.30 16.27 7.92
C GLU A 121 6.17 14.95 7.13
N ARG A 122 6.29 13.79 7.81
CA ARG A 122 5.99 12.50 7.16
C ARG A 122 4.53 12.40 6.73
N TYR A 123 3.60 13.00 7.48
CA TYR A 123 2.19 13.03 7.11
C TYR A 123 1.89 14.11 6.07
N ASP A 124 2.54 15.27 6.12
CA ASP A 124 2.39 16.28 5.06
C ASP A 124 2.84 15.73 3.70
N ARG A 125 3.94 14.96 3.71
CA ARG A 125 4.38 14.23 2.52
C ARG A 125 3.44 13.08 2.16
N ALA A 126 2.78 12.47 3.13
CA ALA A 126 1.78 11.42 2.88
C ALA A 126 0.54 11.98 2.18
N ASP A 127 0.05 13.16 2.57
CA ASP A 127 -1.10 13.81 1.91
C ASP A 127 -0.80 14.06 0.43
N GLU A 128 0.33 14.69 0.13
CA GLU A 128 0.73 14.91 -1.28
C GLU A 128 0.97 13.58 -2.03
N HIS A 129 1.44 12.54 -1.33
CA HIS A 129 1.57 11.21 -1.92
C HIS A 129 0.19 10.68 -2.33
N MET A 130 -0.82 10.79 -1.46
CA MET A 130 -2.18 10.37 -1.75
C MET A 130 -2.80 11.17 -2.90
N ASP A 131 -2.56 12.49 -2.97
CA ASP A 131 -3.00 13.30 -4.11
C ASP A 131 -2.45 12.79 -5.45
N VAL A 132 -1.19 12.35 -5.49
CA VAL A 132 -0.62 11.72 -6.69
C VAL A 132 -1.30 10.38 -6.96
N MET A 133 -1.49 9.54 -5.93
CA MET A 133 -2.12 8.22 -6.08
C MET A 133 -3.53 8.33 -6.66
N TYR A 134 -4.37 9.23 -6.13
CA TYR A 134 -5.73 9.44 -6.62
C TYR A 134 -5.75 9.92 -8.08
N LYS A 135 -4.86 10.85 -8.45
CA LYS A 135 -4.74 11.29 -9.85
C LYS A 135 -4.35 10.15 -10.78
N LEU A 136 -3.45 9.27 -10.35
CA LEU A 136 -3.02 8.11 -11.13
C LEU A 136 -4.11 7.05 -11.24
N PHE A 137 -4.82 6.73 -10.15
CA PHE A 137 -5.85 5.69 -10.12
C PHE A 137 -7.14 6.10 -10.83
N GLU A 138 -7.59 7.34 -10.61
CA GLU A 138 -8.95 7.75 -11.00
C GLU A 138 -8.98 8.72 -12.19
N GLY A 139 -7.90 9.49 -12.37
CA GLY A 139 -7.90 10.63 -13.30
C GLY A 139 -7.05 10.46 -14.55
N SER A 140 -6.19 9.45 -14.61
CA SER A 140 -5.15 9.38 -15.65
C SER A 140 -5.55 8.55 -16.87
N ILE A 141 -6.24 7.42 -16.68
CA ILE A 141 -6.69 6.54 -17.76
C ILE A 141 -8.06 6.02 -17.36
N THR A 142 -9.06 6.08 -18.24
CA THR A 142 -10.37 5.44 -17.97
C THR A 142 -10.40 3.98 -18.45
N PRO A 143 -11.27 3.11 -17.89
CA PRO A 143 -11.37 1.72 -18.33
C PRO A 143 -11.68 1.54 -19.83
N GLU A 144 -12.42 2.48 -20.43
CA GLU A 144 -12.79 2.48 -21.84
C GLU A 144 -11.59 2.70 -22.78
N ALA A 145 -10.45 3.14 -22.25
CA ALA A 145 -9.22 3.30 -23.03
C ALA A 145 -8.75 1.98 -23.65
N LEU A 146 -8.95 0.83 -22.99
CA LEU A 146 -8.54 -0.46 -23.56
C LEU A 146 -9.58 -0.97 -24.57
N ARG A 147 -9.34 -0.70 -25.85
CA ARG A 147 -10.20 -1.12 -26.96
C ARG A 147 -9.89 -2.53 -27.44
N ALA A 148 -8.59 -2.87 -27.54
CA ALA A 148 -8.11 -4.14 -28.08
C ALA A 148 -8.79 -4.54 -29.41
N ASP A 149 -9.00 -3.58 -30.30
CA ASP A 149 -9.76 -3.70 -31.54
C ASP A 149 -8.80 -3.91 -32.72
N ALA A 150 -8.82 -5.12 -33.29
CA ALA A 150 -7.97 -5.47 -34.42
C ALA A 150 -8.52 -4.99 -35.77
N GLU A 151 -9.83 -4.71 -35.88
CA GLU A 151 -10.43 -4.23 -37.12
C GLU A 151 -10.15 -2.74 -37.31
N GLU A 152 -10.22 -1.97 -36.23
CA GLU A 152 -9.94 -0.52 -36.22
C GLU A 152 -8.44 -0.19 -35.99
N ASP A 153 -7.58 -1.19 -35.75
CA ASP A 153 -6.14 -1.04 -35.43
C ASP A 153 -5.89 -0.15 -34.18
N VAL A 154 -6.74 -0.30 -33.15
CA VAL A 154 -6.65 0.46 -31.90
C VAL A 154 -6.57 -0.47 -30.71
N PHE A 155 -5.39 -0.55 -30.08
CA PHE A 155 -5.23 -1.27 -28.81
C PHE A 155 -5.67 -0.43 -27.61
N VAL A 156 -5.21 0.83 -27.55
CA VAL A 156 -5.61 1.81 -26.53
C VAL A 156 -6.09 3.09 -27.22
N ASP A 157 -7.31 3.52 -26.89
CA ASP A 157 -7.84 4.81 -27.29
C ASP A 157 -7.08 5.93 -26.58
N PRO A 158 -6.45 6.87 -27.31
CA PRO A 158 -5.68 7.95 -26.69
C PRO A 158 -6.57 9.05 -26.08
N GLU A 159 -7.84 9.18 -26.46
CA GLU A 159 -8.71 10.25 -25.96
C GLU A 159 -8.88 10.21 -24.44
N PRO A 160 -9.20 9.06 -23.79
CA PRO A 160 -9.31 8.95 -22.33
C PRO A 160 -7.96 8.78 -21.58
N VAL A 161 -6.83 9.10 -22.20
CA VAL A 161 -5.49 9.01 -21.57
C VAL A 161 -4.95 10.40 -21.30
N HIS A 162 -4.69 10.70 -20.03
CA HIS A 162 -4.33 12.03 -19.56
C HIS A 162 -3.11 12.02 -18.64
N ASP A 163 -2.21 12.96 -18.91
CA ASP A 163 -1.09 13.32 -18.05
C ASP A 163 -1.61 13.97 -16.75
N ILE A 164 -1.17 13.50 -15.58
CA ILE A 164 -1.64 14.04 -14.29
C ILE A 164 -1.07 15.43 -13.96
N ASN A 165 0.02 15.83 -14.63
CA ASN A 165 0.68 17.12 -14.49
C ASN A 165 0.84 17.59 -13.02
N HIS A 166 1.21 16.66 -12.14
CA HIS A 166 1.29 16.93 -10.70
C HIS A 166 2.62 17.64 -10.38
N GLN A 167 2.53 18.76 -9.65
CA GLN A 167 3.68 19.48 -9.11
C GLN A 167 3.33 20.03 -7.72
N SER A 168 4.12 19.65 -6.72
CA SER A 168 3.91 20.00 -5.32
C SER A 168 5.26 20.17 -4.58
N LYS A 169 5.25 20.31 -3.25
CA LYS A 169 6.49 20.43 -2.47
C LYS A 169 7.35 19.17 -2.58
N PHE A 170 6.73 17.99 -2.53
CA PHE A 170 7.44 16.72 -2.43
C PHE A 170 7.51 15.95 -3.75
N PHE A 171 6.59 16.19 -4.69
CA PHE A 171 6.45 15.37 -5.89
C PHE A 171 6.30 16.19 -7.18
N THR A 172 6.95 15.71 -8.25
CA THR A 172 6.76 16.23 -9.61
C THR A 172 6.60 15.04 -10.55
N LEU A 173 5.35 14.80 -10.99
CA LEU A 173 4.98 13.70 -11.85
C LEU A 173 4.16 14.23 -13.04
N PRO A 174 4.79 14.41 -14.20
CA PRO A 174 4.11 15.03 -15.33
C PRO A 174 3.17 14.09 -16.08
N ARG A 175 3.43 12.77 -16.05
CA ARG A 175 2.88 11.81 -17.01
C ARG A 175 1.74 10.96 -16.48
N GLN A 176 1.06 10.32 -17.42
CA GLN A 176 -0.02 9.37 -17.19
C GLN A 176 0.43 8.10 -16.43
N ALA A 177 -0.54 7.39 -15.85
CA ALA A 177 -0.37 6.05 -15.28
C ALA A 177 0.07 5.02 -16.35
N LEU A 178 0.60 3.88 -15.91
CA LEU A 178 1.09 2.83 -16.83
C LEU A 178 0.07 1.74 -17.15
N ALA A 179 -1.04 1.69 -16.42
CA ALA A 179 -2.04 0.65 -16.55
C ALA A 179 -3.43 1.27 -16.50
N VAL A 180 -4.38 0.67 -17.23
CA VAL A 180 -5.80 0.94 -17.01
C VAL A 180 -6.18 0.60 -15.58
N PRO A 181 -7.14 1.32 -14.98
CA PRO A 181 -7.61 1.04 -13.62
C PRO A 181 -7.97 -0.44 -13.45
N GLY A 182 -7.65 -0.98 -12.27
CA GLY A 182 -8.11 -2.30 -11.88
C GLY A 182 -9.60 -2.31 -11.55
N PRO A 183 -10.18 -3.47 -11.18
CA PRO A 183 -11.60 -3.56 -10.85
C PRO A 183 -12.09 -2.58 -9.77
N GLN A 184 -11.23 -2.12 -8.87
CA GLN A 184 -11.56 -1.16 -7.81
C GLN A 184 -11.25 0.29 -8.20
N GLY A 185 -10.40 0.53 -9.20
CA GLY A 185 -9.72 1.82 -9.38
C GLY A 185 -8.69 2.02 -8.27
N THR A 186 -9.06 2.76 -7.22
CA THR A 186 -8.33 2.85 -5.96
C THR A 186 -8.61 1.61 -5.10
N PRO A 187 -7.58 0.87 -4.63
CA PRO A 187 -7.78 -0.21 -3.66
C PRO A 187 -8.39 0.28 -2.36
N LEU A 188 -9.14 -0.57 -1.66
CA LEU A 188 -9.67 -0.27 -0.34
C LEU A 188 -8.58 0.25 0.62
N LEU A 189 -8.76 1.43 1.19
CA LEU A 189 -7.74 2.13 1.96
C LEU A 189 -7.85 1.84 3.47
N PHE A 190 -6.78 1.28 4.02
CA PHE A 190 -6.58 1.06 5.45
C PHE A 190 -5.59 2.06 6.03
N GLN A 191 -5.77 2.39 7.30
CA GLN A 191 -4.82 3.22 8.04
C GLN A 191 -4.78 2.82 9.52
N ALA A 192 -3.62 2.95 10.18
CA ALA A 192 -3.41 2.52 11.57
C ALA A 192 -2.70 3.56 12.48
N GLY A 193 -2.71 4.83 12.10
CA GLY A 193 -2.06 5.92 12.82
C GLY A 193 -2.82 6.31 14.09
N ALA A 194 -2.18 6.09 15.24
CA ALA A 194 -2.76 6.42 16.55
C ALA A 194 -2.42 7.84 17.05
N SER A 195 -1.44 8.52 16.45
CA SER A 195 -1.13 9.91 16.80
C SER A 195 -2.21 10.86 16.29
N LYS A 196 -2.35 12.06 16.89
CA LYS A 196 -3.35 13.05 16.47
C LYS A 196 -3.29 13.33 14.96
N ARG A 197 -2.09 13.60 14.43
CA ARG A 197 -1.87 13.82 13.00
C ARG A 197 -2.20 12.57 12.16
N GLY A 198 -1.92 11.39 12.69
CA GLY A 198 -2.28 10.12 12.06
C GLY A 198 -3.78 9.87 12.02
N GLN A 199 -4.52 10.28 13.05
CA GLN A 199 -5.98 10.20 13.07
C GLN A 199 -6.61 11.18 12.08
N GLU A 200 -6.09 12.41 12.00
CA GLU A 200 -6.51 13.39 10.98
C GLU A 200 -6.31 12.83 9.57
N PHE A 201 -5.12 12.30 9.27
CA PHE A 201 -4.84 11.62 8.00
C PHE A 201 -5.79 10.44 7.74
N ALA A 202 -6.11 9.65 8.78
CA ALA A 202 -7.04 8.54 8.65
C ALA A 202 -8.46 9.01 8.30
N LEU A 203 -8.91 10.12 8.89
CA LEU A 203 -10.24 10.67 8.62
C LEU A 203 -10.37 11.19 7.18
N ASP A 204 -9.28 11.69 6.60
CA ASP A 204 -9.27 12.21 5.23
C ASP A 204 -9.21 11.10 4.18
N HIS A 205 -8.56 9.96 4.48
CA HIS A 205 -8.23 8.95 3.46
C HIS A 205 -8.75 7.53 3.72
N ALA A 206 -8.92 7.12 4.98
CA ALA A 206 -9.14 5.71 5.30
C ALA A 206 -10.61 5.30 5.16
N GLU A 207 -10.83 4.17 4.50
CA GLU A 207 -12.13 3.50 4.48
C GLU A 207 -12.25 2.50 5.64
N ALA A 208 -11.11 2.02 6.15
CA ALA A 208 -11.02 1.20 7.35
C ALA A 208 -9.85 1.63 8.25
N ILE A 209 -10.12 1.84 9.55
CA ILE A 209 -9.10 2.24 10.53
C ILE A 209 -8.77 1.06 11.44
N PHE A 210 -7.51 0.62 11.43
CA PHE A 210 -7.01 -0.37 12.38
C PHE A 210 -6.50 0.32 13.64
N PHE A 211 -7.33 0.30 14.69
CA PHE A 211 -7.02 0.90 15.97
C PHE A 211 -6.67 -0.16 17.03
N SER A 212 -6.01 0.28 18.10
CA SER A 212 -5.70 -0.54 19.27
C SER A 212 -6.21 0.15 20.53
N GLY A 213 -6.97 -0.58 21.32
CA GLY A 213 -7.41 -0.15 22.65
C GLY A 213 -7.58 -1.39 23.53
N PRO A 214 -6.83 -1.50 24.63
CA PRO A 214 -6.83 -2.72 25.43
C PRO A 214 -8.14 -2.91 26.22
N THR A 215 -9.03 -1.90 26.24
CA THR A 215 -10.35 -1.98 26.88
C THR A 215 -11.41 -1.25 26.05
N PRO A 216 -12.70 -1.64 26.14
CA PRO A 216 -13.80 -0.92 25.50
C PRO A 216 -13.93 0.54 25.92
N GLN A 217 -13.50 0.89 27.14
CA GLN A 217 -13.57 2.26 27.65
C GLN A 217 -12.62 3.20 26.90
N ILE A 218 -11.41 2.72 26.59
CA ILE A 218 -10.40 3.48 25.83
C ILE A 218 -10.86 3.72 24.38
N LEU A 219 -11.73 2.86 23.84
CA LEU A 219 -12.21 2.95 22.45
C LEU A 219 -13.42 3.88 22.27
N ARG A 220 -14.08 4.29 23.35
CA ARG A 220 -15.32 5.08 23.31
C ARG A 220 -15.08 6.59 23.44
N THR A 221 -13.84 6.99 23.70
CA THR A 221 -13.39 8.38 23.82
C THR A 221 -12.81 8.87 22.51
#